data_AF-A0A5E9AXH0-F1
#
_entry.id   AF-A0A5E9AXH0-F1
#
_cell.length_a   1.000
_cell.length_b   1.000
_cell.length_c   1.000
_cell.angle_alpha   90.00
_cell.angle_beta   90.00
_cell.angle_gamma   90.00
#
_symmetry.space_group_name_H-M   'P 1'
#
loop_
_entity.id
_entity.type
_entity.pdbx_description
1 polymer ?
#
loop_
_entity_poly.entity_id
_entity_poly.type
_entity_poly.pdbx_seq_one_letter_code
_entity_poly.pdbx_strand_id
1 'polypeptide(L)' 'VGVEPVGVSPAPPHFCKLAEAYGIAAERLAGTVDLAGALKRARAAGKPRVIEITVD' A
#
# COMPACT_ATOMS: atom_id res chain seq x y z
N VAL A 1 -16.23 22.60 6.81
CA VAL A 1 -17.51 21.87 6.89
C VAL A 1 -17.20 20.40 6.65
N GLY A 2 -17.28 19.57 7.69
CA GLY A 2 -17.18 18.12 7.55
C GLY A 2 -18.57 17.56 7.28
N VAL A 3 -18.71 16.72 6.26
CA VAL A 3 -19.95 16.00 5.99
C VAL A 3 -19.95 14.71 6.81
N GLU A 4 -21.10 14.34 7.39
CA GLU A 4 -21.24 13.04 8.02
C GLU A 4 -21.03 11.93 6.97
N PRO A 5 -20.23 10.89 7.27
CA PRO A 5 -20.04 9.79 6.34
C PRO A 5 -21.36 9.03 6.18
N VAL A 6 -21.95 9.12 4.99
CA VAL A 6 -23.15 8.34 4.65
C VAL A 6 -22.75 6.88 4.52
N GLY A 7 -23.07 6.05 5.52
CA GLY A 7 -23.18 4.59 5.42
C GLY A 7 -21.91 3.78 5.12
N VAL A 8 -20.73 4.40 5.04
CA VAL A 8 -19.47 3.67 4.85
C VAL A 8 -18.75 3.54 6.18
N SER A 9 -18.53 2.30 6.64
CA SER A 9 -17.44 2.06 7.58
C SER A 9 -16.15 2.32 6.80
N PRO A 10 -15.33 3.32 7.16
CA PRO A 10 -14.02 3.48 6.55
C PRO A 10 -13.13 2.34 7.07
N ALA A 11 -13.28 1.16 6.51
CA ALA A 11 -12.20 0.20 6.55
C ALA A 11 -11.00 0.86 5.87
N PRO A 12 -9.79 0.84 6.48
CA PRO A 12 -8.61 1.33 5.83
C PRO A 12 -8.54 0.74 4.41
N PRO A 13 -8.36 1.58 3.38
CA PRO A 13 -8.35 1.09 2.02
C PRO A 13 -7.25 0.07 1.86
N HIS A 14 -7.53 -0.99 1.11
CA HIS A 14 -6.52 -1.98 0.80
C HIS A 14 -5.59 -1.40 -0.28
N PHE A 15 -4.53 -0.68 0.12
CA PHE A 15 -3.68 0.08 -0.80
C PHE A 15 -3.03 -0.79 -1.87
N CYS A 16 -2.67 -2.03 -1.55
CA CYS A 16 -2.21 -2.98 -2.57
C CYS A 16 -3.26 -3.22 -3.67
N LYS A 17 -4.53 -3.41 -3.32
CA LYS A 17 -5.61 -3.64 -4.29
C LYS A 17 -5.87 -2.41 -5.14
N LEU A 18 -5.79 -1.22 -4.55
CA LEU A 18 -5.88 0.04 -5.30
C LEU A 18 -4.75 0.14 -6.32
N ALA A 19 -3.50 -0.08 -5.92
CA ALA A 19 -2.36 -0.05 -6.83
C ALA A 19 -2.48 -1.06 -7.99
N GLU A 20 -2.88 -2.29 -7.68
CA GLU A 20 -3.12 -3.35 -8.66
C GLU A 20 -4.17 -2.92 -9.71
N ALA A 21 -5.24 -2.23 -9.30
CA ALA A 21 -6.27 -1.72 -10.21
C ALA A 21 -5.75 -0.68 -11.22
N TYR A 22 -4.64 0.00 -10.90
CA TYR A 22 -3.94 0.93 -11.80
C TYR A 22 -2.75 0.29 -12.52
N GLY A 23 -2.58 -1.04 -12.44
CA GLY A 23 -1.46 -1.75 -13.06
C GLY A 23 -0.11 -1.53 -12.35
N ILE A 24 -0.15 -1.06 -11.10
CA ILE A 24 1.04 -0.85 -10.28
C ILE A 24 1.23 -2.08 -9.40
N ALA A 25 2.43 -2.67 -9.44
CA ALA A 25 2.76 -3.78 -8.55
C ALA A 25 2.72 -3.32 -7.08
N ALA A 26 2.23 -4.17 -6.18
CA ALA A 26 2.17 -3.85 -4.77
C ALA A 26 2.56 -5.02 -3.87
N GLU A 27 3.08 -4.71 -2.69
CA GLU A 27 3.31 -5.69 -1.61
C GLU A 27 2.99 -5.06 -0.25
N ARG A 28 2.54 -5.89 0.71
CA ARG A 28 2.32 -5.50 2.11
C ARG A 28 3.40 -6.11 2.99
N LEU A 29 3.96 -5.31 3.90
CA LEU A 29 4.91 -5.71 4.93
C LEU A 29 4.23 -5.63 6.30
N ALA A 30 4.50 -6.62 7.16
CA ALA A 30 3.97 -6.66 8.53
C ALA A 30 4.70 -5.71 9.50
N GLY A 31 5.77 -5.05 9.04
CA GLY A 31 6.59 -4.14 9.83
C GLY A 31 7.77 -3.62 9.04
N THR A 32 8.59 -2.77 9.65
CA THR A 32 9.70 -2.09 8.97
C THR A 32 10.93 -2.97 8.72
N VAL A 33 11.01 -4.15 9.34
CA VAL A 33 12.14 -5.10 9.22
C VAL A 33 12.43 -5.45 7.76
N ASP A 34 11.39 -5.67 6.96
CA ASP A 34 11.51 -6.11 5.56
C ASP A 34 11.64 -4.96 4.55
N LEU A 35 11.60 -3.71 5.00
CA LEU A 35 11.55 -2.54 4.14
C LEU A 35 12.78 -2.46 3.21
N ALA A 36 13.96 -2.73 3.75
CA ALA A 36 15.20 -2.72 2.96
C ALA A 36 15.17 -3.75 1.81
N GLY A 37 14.58 -4.92 2.05
CA GLY A 37 14.42 -5.96 1.03
C GLY A 37 13.40 -5.57 -0.04
N ALA A 38 12.26 -5.00 0.38
CA ALA A 38 11.22 -4.53 -0.53
C ALA A 38 11.73 -3.41 -1.45
N LEU A 39 12.50 -2.45 -0.92
CA LEU A 39 13.11 -1.39 -1.71
C LEU A 39 14.12 -1.92 -2.74
N LYS A 40 14.94 -2.92 -2.38
CA LYS A 40 15.85 -3.58 -3.34
C LYS A 40 15.09 -4.24 -4.49
N ARG A 41 14.00 -4.97 -4.19
CA ARG A 41 13.13 -5.58 -5.22
C ARG A 41 12.46 -4.53 -6.10
N ALA A 42 11.93 -3.46 -5.51
CA ALA A 42 11.30 -2.36 -6.24
C ALA A 42 12.30 -1.68 -7.19
N ARG A 43 13.52 -1.41 -6.70
CA ARG A 43 14.59 -0.83 -7.52
C ARG A 43 14.99 -1.74 -8.68
N ALA A 44 15.14 -3.05 -8.43
CA ALA A 44 15.47 -4.02 -9.47
C ALA A 44 14.38 -4.14 -10.55
N ALA A 45 13.10 -3.96 -10.18
CA ALA A 45 11.98 -4.01 -11.13
C ALA A 45 11.91 -2.80 -12.08
N GLY A 46 12.50 -1.66 -11.71
CA GLY A 46 12.59 -0.47 -12.58
C GLY A 46 11.24 0.14 -12.98
N LYS A 47 10.17 -0.14 -12.25
CA LYS A 47 8.80 0.30 -12.52
C LYS A 47 8.15 0.88 -11.25
N PRO A 48 7.11 1.72 -11.37
CA PRO A 48 6.34 2.18 -10.22
C PRO A 48 5.86 1.00 -9.36
N ARG A 49 5.90 1.18 -8.03
CA ARG A 49 5.55 0.14 -7.07
C ARG A 49 5.00 0.73 -5.78
N VAL A 50 4.04 0.04 -5.16
CA VAL A 50 3.52 0.38 -3.83
C VAL A 50 4.04 -0.62 -2.81
N ILE A 51 4.52 -0.12 -1.67
CA ILE A 51 4.90 -0.92 -0.50
C ILE A 51 4.02 -0.41 0.64
N GLU A 52 3.08 -1.23 1.08
CA GLU A 52 2.23 -0.94 2.24
C GLU A 52 2.91 -1.51 3.49
N ILE A 53 3.02 -0.74 4.57
CA ILE A 53 3.72 -1.16 5.80
C ILE A 53 2.78 -0.96 6.98
N THR A 54 2.53 -2.03 7.74
CA THR A 54 1.90 -1.90 9.06
C THR A 54 2.92 -1.30 10.04
N VAL A 55 2.52 -0.22 10.72
CA VAL A 55 3.30 0.42 11.79
C VAL A 55 2.42 0.44 13.04
N ASP A 56 2.90 -0.18 14.11
CA ASP A 56 2.27 -0.21 15.43
C ASP A 56 3.01 0.77 16.36
#